data_AF-A0A673L1Y8-F1
#
_entry.id   AF-A0A673L1Y8-F1
#
_cell.length_a   1.000
_cell.length_b   1.000
_cell.length_c   1.000
_cell.angle_alpha   90.00
_cell.angle_beta   90.00
_cell.angle_gamma   90.00
#
_symmetry.space_group_name_H-M   'P 1'
#
loop_
_entity.id
_entity.type
_entity.pdbx_description
1 polymer ?
#
loop_
_entity_poly.entity_id
_entity_poly.type
_entity_poly.pdbx_seq_one_letter_code
_entity_poly.pdbx_strand_id
1 'polypeptide(L)'
;GIVPPVFSQSQTNHWGPDMNEHKCDDEIRVKEITYPGPEKRCKKNNTFIQANEADIKAVCGTGGTPQRNNLFMSNQPFPVVKCTLQSGKRHPNCKYGKGKKSTRYIVLKCEEGLTLFTKLITTLLYFNF
;
A
#
# COMPACT_ATOMS: atom_id res chain seq x y z
N GLY A 1 9.29 23.93 -13.89
CA GLY A 1 9.89 23.20 -12.75
C GLY A 1 9.18 21.88 -12.62
N ILE A 2 9.91 20.78 -12.50
CA ILE A 2 9.37 19.41 -12.44
C ILE A 2 8.48 19.30 -11.21
N VAL A 3 7.17 19.15 -11.41
CA VAL A 3 6.25 18.81 -10.33
C VAL A 3 6.50 17.33 -10.03
N PRO A 4 6.98 16.94 -8.84
CA PRO A 4 7.12 15.54 -8.50
C PRO A 4 5.72 14.92 -8.63
N PRO A 5 5.60 13.72 -9.22
CA PRO A 5 4.33 13.00 -9.27
C PRO A 5 3.79 12.83 -7.85
N VAL A 6 2.73 13.57 -7.53
CA VAL A 6 2.19 13.63 -6.18
C VAL A 6 1.45 12.32 -5.92
N PHE A 7 2.04 11.43 -5.12
CA PHE A 7 1.28 10.32 -4.56
C PHE A 7 0.08 10.88 -3.79
N SER A 8 -1.12 10.39 -4.07
CA SER A 8 -2.27 10.71 -3.21
C SER A 8 -2.05 10.13 -1.82
N GLN A 9 -2.68 10.72 -0.79
CA GLN A 9 -2.59 10.22 0.60
C GLN A 9 -2.99 8.74 0.73
N SER A 10 -3.82 8.22 -0.17
CA SER A 10 -4.17 6.80 -0.22
C SER A 10 -3.01 5.90 -0.67
N GLN A 11 -2.12 6.40 -1.54
CA GLN A 11 -0.96 5.69 -2.08
C GLN A 11 0.21 5.71 -1.10
N THR A 12 0.44 6.83 -0.41
CA THR A 12 1.48 6.95 0.62
C THR A 12 1.27 5.97 1.79
N ASN A 13 0.03 5.52 2.01
CA ASN A 13 -0.31 4.50 3.00
C ASN A 13 0.28 3.12 2.68
N HIS A 14 0.52 2.83 1.40
CA HIS A 14 0.98 1.53 0.93
C HIS A 14 2.42 1.54 0.44
N TRP A 15 3.02 2.72 0.33
CA TRP A 15 4.41 2.88 -0.07
C TRP A 15 5.31 3.04 1.16
N GLY A 16 6.30 2.16 1.26
CA GLY A 16 7.29 2.14 2.35
C GLY A 16 8.59 1.51 1.87
N PRO A 17 9.42 2.24 1.10
CA PRO A 17 10.66 1.70 0.54
C PRO A 17 11.60 1.20 1.65
N ASP A 18 11.65 1.92 2.77
CA ASP A 18 12.47 1.60 3.95
C ASP A 18 11.69 0.89 5.07
N MET A 19 10.50 0.37 4.74
CA MET A 19 9.68 -0.37 5.71
C MET A 19 10.40 -1.64 6.15
N ASN A 20 10.22 -2.01 7.41
CA ASN A 20 10.54 -3.35 7.89
C ASN A 20 9.48 -3.80 8.91
N GLU A 21 9.56 -5.06 9.32
CA GLU A 21 8.62 -5.68 10.25
C GLU A 21 8.57 -5.04 11.64
N HIS A 22 9.59 -4.29 12.05
CA HIS A 22 9.63 -3.62 13.35
C HIS A 22 9.06 -2.19 13.32
N LYS A 23 8.74 -1.65 12.14
CA LYS A 23 8.29 -0.26 11.96
C LYS A 23 6.77 -0.08 11.83
N CYS A 24 5.98 -1.15 11.95
CA CYS A 24 4.52 -1.09 11.72
C CYS A 24 3.81 -0.02 12.54
N ASP A 25 4.10 0.07 13.84
CA ASP A 25 3.46 1.05 14.73
C ASP A 25 3.84 2.48 14.35
N ASP A 26 5.14 2.73 14.13
CA ASP A 26 5.65 4.07 13.85
C ASP A 26 5.23 4.59 12.49
N GLU A 27 5.38 3.79 11.44
CA GLU A 27 5.05 4.22 10.08
C GLU A 27 3.55 4.47 9.91
N ILE A 28 2.70 3.61 10.50
CA ILE A 28 1.25 3.81 10.48
C ILE A 28 0.86 5.07 11.27
N ARG A 29 1.51 5.32 12.41
CA ARG A 29 1.25 6.49 13.24
C ARG A 29 1.68 7.78 12.53
N VAL A 30 2.89 7.82 11.99
CA VAL A 30 3.49 8.99 11.31
C VAL A 30 2.72 9.33 10.02
N LYS A 31 2.30 8.32 9.25
CA LYS A 31 1.50 8.52 8.04
C LYS A 31 0.00 8.71 8.31
N GLU A 32 -0.43 8.69 9.56
CA GLU A 32 -1.83 8.76 9.99
C GLU A 32 -2.76 7.77 9.26
N ILE A 33 -2.32 6.52 9.10
CA ILE A 33 -3.06 5.52 8.31
C ILE A 33 -4.27 5.00 9.09
N THR A 34 -5.45 5.57 8.80
CA THR A 34 -6.73 5.19 9.40
C THR A 34 -7.75 4.76 8.34
N TYR A 35 -8.89 4.22 8.77
CA TYR A 35 -10.06 4.23 7.89
C TYR A 35 -10.45 5.67 7.54
N PRO A 36 -10.99 5.93 6.33
CA PRO A 36 -11.50 7.24 5.96
C PRO A 36 -12.59 7.72 6.93
N GLY A 37 -12.65 9.04 7.16
CA GLY A 37 -13.63 9.67 8.03
C GLY A 37 -13.02 10.31 9.29
N PRO A 38 -13.82 11.08 10.04
CA PRO A 38 -13.31 11.92 11.13
C PRO A 38 -12.88 11.13 12.38
N GLU A 39 -13.33 9.89 12.53
CA GLU A 39 -13.12 9.10 13.75
C GLU A 39 -11.70 8.55 13.93
N LYS A 40 -10.82 8.70 12.93
CA LYS A 40 -9.44 8.20 12.96
C LYS A 40 -9.29 6.74 13.42
N ARG A 41 -10.20 5.86 12.98
CA ARG A 41 -10.22 4.44 13.36
C ARG A 41 -9.01 3.69 12.80
N CYS A 42 -8.37 2.86 13.62
CA CYS A 42 -7.23 2.04 13.19
C CYS A 42 -7.65 1.08 12.07
N LYS A 43 -6.83 0.94 11.02
CA LYS A 43 -7.05 -0.10 9.99
C LYS A 43 -6.75 -1.48 10.57
N LYS A 44 -7.57 -2.48 10.25
CA LYS A 44 -7.30 -3.88 10.67
C LYS A 44 -6.01 -4.44 10.05
N ASN A 45 -5.75 -4.10 8.79
CA ASN A 45 -4.55 -4.50 8.07
C ASN A 45 -4.04 -3.32 7.25
N ASN A 46 -2.72 -3.18 7.17
CA ASN A 46 -2.06 -2.33 6.19
C ASN A 46 -0.88 -3.10 5.60
N THR A 47 -0.63 -2.98 4.30
CA THR A 47 0.54 -3.59 3.67
C THR A 47 1.35 -2.50 3.01
N PHE A 48 2.65 -2.49 3.32
CA PHE A 48 3.63 -1.61 2.70
C PHE A 48 4.42 -2.39 1.66
N ILE A 49 4.61 -1.78 0.50
CA ILE A 49 5.48 -2.28 -0.56
C ILE A 49 6.86 -1.66 -0.37
N GLN A 50 7.87 -2.52 -0.31
CA GLN A 50 9.27 -2.16 -0.21
C GLN A 50 9.89 -2.01 -1.60
N ALA A 51 9.47 -0.99 -2.34
CA ALA A 51 10.05 -0.68 -3.64
C ALA A 51 10.10 0.83 -3.86
N ASN A 52 10.94 1.25 -4.80
CA ASN A 52 10.94 2.65 -5.21
C ASN A 52 9.66 2.95 -6.01
N GLU A 53 9.36 4.23 -6.13
CA GLU A 53 8.18 4.71 -6.83
C GLU A 53 8.18 4.34 -8.32
N ALA A 54 9.34 4.35 -8.99
CA ALA A 54 9.45 4.05 -10.41
C ALA A 54 9.04 2.60 -10.73
N ASP A 55 9.44 1.64 -9.88
CA ASP A 55 9.11 0.23 -10.05
C ASP A 55 7.60 -0.02 -9.85
N ILE A 56 7.00 0.61 -8.83
CA ILE A 56 5.55 0.54 -8.61
C ILE A 56 4.82 1.17 -9.81
N LYS A 57 5.35 2.27 -10.37
CA LYS A 57 4.77 2.94 -11.53
C LYS A 57 4.79 2.09 -12.79
N ALA A 58 5.89 1.39 -13.02
CA ALA A 58 6.06 0.55 -14.19
C ALA A 58 4.96 -0.53 -14.29
N VAL A 59 4.35 -0.95 -13.17
CA VAL A 59 3.23 -1.90 -13.15
C VAL A 59 2.02 -1.40 -13.95
N CYS A 60 1.79 -0.08 -14.04
CA CYS A 60 0.71 0.48 -14.86
C CYS A 60 1.06 0.58 -16.36
N GLY A 61 2.12 -0.09 -16.80
CA GLY A 61 2.56 -0.14 -18.20
C GLY A 61 3.27 -1.46 -18.49
N THR A 62 4.51 -1.40 -18.95
CA THR A 62 5.30 -2.58 -19.36
C THR A 62 5.63 -3.55 -18.22
N GLY A 63 5.60 -3.08 -16.96
CA GLY A 63 5.88 -3.88 -15.77
C GLY A 63 4.68 -4.65 -15.22
N GLY A 64 3.50 -4.54 -15.83
CA GLY A 64 2.30 -5.25 -15.39
C GLY A 64 1.47 -5.82 -16.53
N THR A 65 0.62 -6.78 -16.17
CA THR A 65 -0.35 -7.42 -17.06
C THR A 65 -1.73 -6.84 -16.77
N PRO A 66 -2.41 -6.25 -17.79
CA PRO A 66 -3.77 -5.73 -17.63
C PRO A 66 -4.74 -6.79 -17.11
N GLN A 67 -5.64 -6.35 -16.24
CA GLN A 67 -6.74 -7.11 -15.66
C GLN A 67 -8.04 -6.33 -15.93
N ARG A 68 -9.19 -6.87 -15.49
CA ARG A 68 -10.48 -6.17 -15.63
C ARG A 68 -10.51 -4.87 -14.82
N ASN A 69 -11.32 -3.89 -15.23
CA ASN A 69 -11.58 -2.63 -14.51
C ASN A 69 -10.35 -1.74 -14.29
N ASN A 70 -9.47 -1.65 -15.29
CA ASN A 70 -8.22 -0.88 -15.25
C ASN A 70 -7.29 -1.30 -14.10
N LEU A 71 -7.37 -2.57 -13.71
CA LEU A 71 -6.44 -3.17 -12.76
C LEU A 71 -5.23 -3.72 -13.53
N PHE A 72 -4.05 -3.69 -12.92
CA PHE A 72 -2.81 -4.22 -13.47
C PHE A 72 -2.14 -5.06 -12.39
N MET A 73 -1.85 -6.31 -12.72
CA MET A 73 -1.06 -7.19 -11.87
C MET A 73 0.41 -7.03 -12.23
N SER A 74 1.30 -6.90 -11.25
CA SER A 74 2.74 -6.84 -11.54
C SER A 74 3.23 -8.11 -12.23
N ASN A 75 4.16 -7.99 -13.17
CA ASN A 75 4.76 -9.14 -13.85
C ASN A 75 5.80 -9.86 -12.97
N GLN A 76 6.34 -9.13 -11.98
CA GLN A 76 7.26 -9.64 -10.98
C GLN A 76 6.70 -9.41 -9.57
N PRO A 77 7.01 -10.28 -8.61
CA PRO A 77 6.53 -10.12 -7.25
C PRO A 77 7.37 -9.06 -6.49
N PHE A 78 6.72 -8.31 -5.61
CA PHE A 78 7.32 -7.25 -4.81
C PHE A 78 7.50 -7.71 -3.35
N PRO A 79 8.60 -7.31 -2.67
CA PRO A 79 8.71 -7.46 -1.24
C PRO A 79 7.69 -6.55 -0.52
N VAL A 80 6.99 -7.11 0.45
CA VAL A 80 5.96 -6.41 1.22
C VAL A 80 6.04 -6.72 2.71
N VAL A 81 5.61 -5.76 3.52
CA VAL A 81 5.40 -5.91 4.97
C VAL A 81 3.92 -5.74 5.27
N LYS A 82 3.26 -6.80 5.73
CA LYS A 82 1.88 -6.75 6.22
C LYS A 82 1.88 -6.46 7.72
N CYS A 83 1.26 -5.35 8.10
CA CYS A 83 0.96 -4.97 9.48
C CYS A 83 -0.48 -5.35 9.79
N THR A 84 -0.70 -6.08 10.88
CA THR A 84 -2.03 -6.51 11.35
C THR A 84 -2.28 -5.94 12.74
N LEU A 85 -3.41 -5.27 12.93
CA LEU A 85 -3.76 -4.62 14.19
C LEU A 85 -3.88 -5.66 15.30
N GLN A 86 -3.15 -5.45 16.39
CA GLN A 86 -3.18 -6.26 17.60
C GLN A 86 -4.05 -5.60 18.69
N SER A 87 -3.94 -4.28 18.84
CA SER A 87 -4.74 -3.53 19.82
C SER A 87 -4.88 -2.06 19.45
N GLY A 88 -5.76 -1.35 20.17
CA GLY A 88 -6.13 0.03 19.89
C GLY A 88 -7.34 0.15 18.97
N LYS A 89 -8.12 1.23 19.15
CA LYS A 89 -9.34 1.49 18.36
C LYS A 89 -9.19 2.70 17.44
N ARG A 90 -8.46 3.71 17.88
CA ARG A 90 -8.28 5.00 17.18
C ARG A 90 -6.83 5.48 17.29
N HIS A 91 -6.37 6.19 16.27
CA HIS A 91 -5.08 6.90 16.28
C HIS A 91 -5.05 7.91 17.45
N PRO A 92 -3.90 8.10 18.14
CA PRO A 92 -2.57 7.55 17.85
C PRO A 92 -2.28 6.17 18.50
N ASN A 93 -3.27 5.53 19.12
CA ASN A 93 -3.08 4.33 19.95
C ASN A 93 -3.13 3.00 19.17
N CYS A 94 -2.95 3.03 17.84
CA CYS A 94 -2.98 1.82 17.03
C CYS A 94 -1.69 1.01 17.23
N LYS A 95 -1.81 -0.26 17.62
CA LYS A 95 -0.68 -1.17 17.84
C LYS A 95 -0.80 -2.38 16.92
N TYR A 96 0.23 -2.58 16.11
CA TYR A 96 0.36 -3.64 15.11
C TYR A 96 1.48 -4.62 15.45
N GLY A 97 2.46 -4.19 16.25
CA GLY A 97 3.59 -5.02 16.66
C GLY A 97 4.47 -5.43 15.47
N LYS A 98 5.01 -6.65 15.50
CA LYS A 98 5.86 -7.16 14.42
C LYS A 98 5.04 -7.48 13.17
N GLY A 99 5.37 -6.82 12.07
CA GLY A 99 4.83 -7.09 10.74
C GLY A 99 5.28 -8.44 10.16
N LYS A 100 4.59 -8.89 9.11
CA LYS A 100 4.93 -10.10 8.37
C LYS A 100 5.50 -9.74 7.00
N LYS A 101 6.78 -10.07 6.79
CA LYS A 101 7.44 -9.99 5.48
C LYS A 101 6.93 -11.10 4.55
N SER A 102 6.77 -10.78 3.27
CA SER A 102 6.54 -11.76 2.20
C SER A 102 6.84 -11.14 0.84
N THR A 103 6.84 -11.96 -0.22
CA THR A 103 6.94 -11.49 -1.61
C THR A 103 5.63 -11.79 -2.32
N ARG A 104 5.02 -10.80 -2.97
CA ARG A 104 3.67 -10.91 -3.56
C ARG A 104 3.57 -10.15 -4.87
N TYR A 105 2.83 -10.70 -5.82
CA TYR A 105 2.33 -9.91 -6.95
C TYR A 105 1.37 -8.85 -6.42
N ILE A 106 1.54 -7.61 -6.87
CA ILE A 106 0.69 -6.49 -6.46
C ILE A 106 -0.33 -6.21 -7.56
N VAL A 107 -1.51 -5.77 -7.18
CA VAL A 107 -2.55 -5.34 -8.10
C VAL A 107 -2.81 -3.86 -7.88
N LEU A 108 -2.58 -3.06 -8.93
CA LEU A 108 -2.80 -1.63 -8.92
C LEU A 108 -4.01 -1.29 -9.78
N LYS A 109 -4.83 -0.34 -9.37
CA LYS A 109 -5.73 0.34 -10.29
C LYS A 109 -4.99 1.51 -10.93
N CYS A 110 -4.96 1.52 -12.26
CA CYS A 110 -4.29 2.53 -13.07
C CYS A 110 -5.36 3.37 -13.77
N GLU A 111 -5.24 4.70 -13.78
CA GLU A 111 -6.16 5.59 -14.50
C GLU A 111 -5.40 6.25 -15.66
N GLU A 112 -6.04 6.34 -16.83
CA GLU A 112 -5.42 6.92 -18.03
C GLU A 112 -5.37 8.45 -17.93
N GLY A 113 -4.22 9.03 -18.27
CA GLY A 113 -3.98 10.48 -18.21
C GLY A 113 -3.15 10.89 -16.99
N LEU A 114 -1.83 10.74 -17.10
CA LEU A 114 -0.82 11.36 -16.21
C LEU A 114 -1.01 11.15 -14.70
N THR A 115 -0.16 10.27 -14.17
CA THR A 115 0.33 10.27 -12.77
C THR A 115 -0.75 10.29 -11.69
N LEU A 116 -1.59 9.26 -11.52
CA LEU A 116 -2.32 9.05 -10.28
C LEU A 116 -2.76 7.58 -10.14
N PHE A 117 -2.10 6.85 -9.24
CA PHE A 117 -2.34 5.43 -8.91
C PHE A 117 -3.48 5.26 -7.92
N THR A 118 -4.72 5.55 -8.29
CA THR A 118 -5.84 5.57 -7.34
C THR A 118 -6.27 4.15 -6.98
N LYS A 119 -5.76 3.70 -5.81
CA LYS A 119 -5.89 2.41 -5.12
C LYS A 119 -4.83 1.38 -5.50
N LEU A 120 -3.86 1.25 -4.61
CA LEU A 120 -3.33 -0.07 -4.31
C LEU A 120 -4.50 -0.86 -3.73
N ILE A 121 -5.20 -1.63 -4.56
CA ILE A 121 -6.08 -2.62 -3.99
C ILE A 121 -5.13 -3.67 -3.44
N THR A 122 -4.77 -3.54 -2.16
CA THR A 122 -4.26 -4.66 -1.40
C THR A 122 -5.40 -5.65 -1.19
N THR A 123 -6.03 -6.11 -2.27
CA THR A 123 -6.80 -7.33 -2.25
C THR A 123 -5.78 -8.43 -2.07
N LEU A 124 -5.57 -8.79 -0.81
CA LEU A 124 -5.81 -10.17 -0.42
C LEU A 124 -7.22 -10.58 -0.88
N LEU A 125 -7.46 -10.70 -2.18
CA LEU A 125 -8.64 -11.36 -2.76
C LEU A 125 -8.24 -11.94 -4.11
N TYR A 126 -7.24 -12.79 -4.12
CA TYR A 126 -7.33 -14.07 -4.82
C TYR A 126 -6.62 -15.06 -3.89
N PHE A 127 -7.34 -16.09 -3.45
CA PHE A 127 -6.95 -17.12 -2.48
C PHE A 127 -6.94 -16.68 -0.99
N ASN A 128 -8.11 -16.74 -0.34
CA ASN A 128 -8.56 -17.95 0.38
C ASN A 128 -10.04 -17.77 0.78
N PHE A 129 -10.79 -18.87 0.74
CA PHE A 129 -12.05 -19.04 1.46
C PHE A 129 -11.89 -18.70 2.94
#